data_AF-A0A923VKF2-F1
#
_entry.id   AF-A0A923VKF2-F1
#
_cell.length_a   1.000
_cell.length_b   1.000
_cell.length_c   1.000
_cell.angle_alpha   90.00
_cell.angle_beta   90.00
_cell.angle_gamma   90.00
#
_symmetry.space_group_name_H-M   'P 1'
#
loop_
_entity.id
_entity.type
_entity.pdbx_description
1 polymer ?
#
loop_
_entity_poly.entity_id
_entity_poly.type
_entity_poly.pdbx_seq_one_letter_code
_entity_poly.pdbx_strand_id
1 'polypeptide(L)'
;MNMQIFNSKHRFNAFVAIMVMSILVSCKKEKATSYGVTDQDVYGTNIDKNKKKSETEYIAILSTNLFQKPLSVNELVKTQHVIQSVGDKALVSEIIISNYMNSPDVILPSNASMRADLDKFINDLYKRFYVRFPTELERAWFKNYLQANPNVTPELIYTSFSASDEYLFY
;
A
#
# COMPACT_ATOMS: atom_id res chain seq x y z
N MET A 1 -39.83 -71.26 -13.56
CA MET A 1 -40.48 -69.96 -13.29
C MET A 1 -40.99 -69.97 -11.86
N ASN A 2 -40.17 -69.60 -10.87
CA ASN A 2 -40.57 -69.53 -9.47
C ASN A 2 -40.25 -68.14 -8.94
N MET A 3 -41.31 -67.32 -8.89
CA MET A 3 -41.31 -65.97 -8.38
C MET A 3 -41.34 -66.04 -6.86
N GLN A 4 -40.20 -65.80 -6.20
CA GLN A 4 -40.18 -65.66 -4.75
C GLN A 4 -40.81 -64.33 -4.35
N ILE A 5 -41.94 -64.44 -3.64
CA ILE A 5 -42.68 -63.32 -3.06
C ILE A 5 -41.79 -62.70 -1.97
N PHE A 6 -41.12 -61.61 -2.33
CA PHE A 6 -40.20 -60.90 -1.44
C PHE A 6 -41.01 -60.16 -0.37
N ASN A 7 -40.87 -60.62 0.87
CA ASN A 7 -41.65 -60.17 2.03
C ASN A 7 -41.45 -58.65 2.29
N SER A 8 -42.52 -57.87 2.11
CA SER A 8 -42.56 -56.40 2.20
C SER A 8 -41.91 -55.82 3.48
N LYS A 9 -42.03 -56.54 4.60
CA LYS A 9 -41.46 -56.14 5.90
C LYS A 9 -39.92 -56.08 5.91
N HIS A 10 -39.24 -56.95 5.16
CA HIS A 10 -37.78 -56.91 5.06
C HIS A 10 -37.27 -55.79 4.15
N ARG A 11 -38.04 -55.41 3.11
CA ARG A 11 -37.72 -54.24 2.26
C ARG A 11 -37.90 -52.93 3.01
N PHE A 12 -38.93 -52.84 3.87
CA PHE A 12 -39.16 -51.68 4.73
C PHE A 12 -38.07 -51.50 5.79
N ASN A 13 -37.67 -52.58 6.48
CA ASN A 13 -36.57 -52.52 7.46
C ASN A 13 -35.21 -52.20 6.80
N ALA A 14 -34.96 -52.71 5.59
CA ALA A 14 -33.76 -52.34 4.83
C ALA A 14 -33.78 -50.87 4.41
N PHE A 15 -34.93 -50.32 4.01
CA PHE A 15 -35.09 -48.90 3.69
C PHE A 15 -34.86 -48.00 4.92
N VAL A 16 -35.41 -48.38 6.07
CA VAL A 16 -35.19 -47.65 7.33
C VAL A 16 -33.72 -47.70 7.75
N ALA A 17 -33.04 -48.84 7.60
CA ALA A 17 -31.62 -48.97 7.91
C ALA A 17 -30.74 -48.09 6.99
N ILE A 18 -31.04 -48.04 5.69
CA ILE A 18 -30.34 -47.19 4.72
C ILE A 18 -30.59 -45.70 5.00
N MET A 19 -31.82 -45.33 5.39
CA MET A 19 -32.17 -43.96 5.76
C MET A 19 -31.45 -43.52 7.04
N VAL A 20 -31.35 -44.39 8.05
CA VAL A 20 -30.60 -44.11 9.29
C VAL A 20 -29.10 -43.99 9.04
N MET A 21 -28.54 -44.82 8.15
CA MET A 21 -27.12 -44.76 7.78
C MET A 21 -26.77 -43.49 6.98
N SER A 22 -27.73 -42.92 6.25
CA SER A 22 -27.56 -41.66 5.50
C SER A 22 -27.42 -40.43 6.42
N ILE A 23 -28.01 -40.47 7.62
CA ILE A 23 -27.99 -39.36 8.58
C ILE A 23 -26.60 -39.24 9.25
N LEU A 24 -25.86 -40.34 9.35
CA LEU A 24 -24.52 -40.38 9.98
C LEU A 24 -23.41 -39.79 9.10
N VAL A 25 -23.63 -39.61 7.79
CA VAL A 25 -22.63 -39.07 6.85
C VAL A 25 -22.72 -37.54 6.71
N SER A 26 -23.76 -36.89 7.26
CA SER A 26 -23.97 -35.44 7.12
C SER A 26 -23.24 -34.58 8.15
N CYS A 27 -22.41 -35.17 9.02
CA CYS A 27 -21.60 -34.41 9.96
C CYS A 27 -20.37 -33.82 9.26
N LYS A 28 -20.55 -32.68 8.59
CA LYS A 28 -19.41 -31.87 8.12
C LYS A 28 -18.77 -31.25 9.36
N LYS A 29 -17.52 -31.64 9.67
CA LYS A 29 -16.70 -30.95 10.67
C LYS A 29 -16.71 -29.46 10.35
N GLU A 30 -17.16 -28.63 11.29
CA GLU A 30 -16.99 -27.19 11.21
C GLU A 30 -15.50 -26.91 11.02
N LYS A 31 -15.16 -26.33 9.86
CA LYS A 31 -13.82 -25.81 9.66
C LYS A 31 -13.72 -24.58 10.56
N ALA A 32 -13.08 -24.74 11.71
CA ALA A 32 -12.66 -23.61 12.52
C ALA A 32 -11.73 -22.74 11.65
N THR A 33 -12.28 -21.72 11.02
CA THR A 33 -11.50 -20.62 10.46
C THR A 33 -10.86 -19.91 11.64
N SER A 34 -9.64 -20.35 11.98
CA SER A 34 -8.77 -19.58 12.85
C SER A 34 -8.39 -18.32 12.08
N TYR A 35 -8.92 -17.19 12.52
CA TYR A 35 -8.39 -15.89 12.13
C TYR A 35 -7.10 -15.70 12.94
N GLY A 36 -5.97 -16.04 12.35
CA GLY A 36 -4.67 -15.73 12.92
C GLY A 36 -4.31 -14.28 12.60
N VAL A 37 -3.90 -13.52 13.61
CA VAL A 37 -3.08 -12.32 13.39
C VAL A 37 -1.67 -12.81 13.08
N THR A 38 -1.12 -12.41 11.94
CA THR A 38 0.28 -12.70 11.64
C THR A 38 1.10 -11.72 12.48
N ASP A 39 1.95 -12.24 13.37
CA ASP A 39 2.92 -11.40 14.07
C ASP A 39 3.86 -10.78 13.05
N GLN A 40 4.05 -9.47 13.15
CA GLN A 40 4.88 -8.68 12.25
C GLN A 40 5.90 -7.91 13.08
N ASP A 41 7.15 -7.87 12.59
CA ASP A 41 8.20 -7.09 13.22
C ASP A 41 7.83 -5.60 13.15
N VAL A 42 7.46 -5.03 14.30
CA VAL A 42 7.19 -3.60 14.43
C VAL A 42 8.53 -2.88 14.53
N TYR A 43 9.03 -2.40 13.39
CA TYR A 43 10.12 -1.43 13.39
C TYR A 43 9.65 -0.17 14.11
N GLY A 44 10.49 0.38 15.01
CA GLY A 44 10.21 1.63 15.70
C GLY A 44 9.75 2.68 14.71
N THR A 45 8.47 3.00 14.75
CA THR A 45 7.88 3.97 13.85
C THR A 45 8.30 5.35 14.34
N ASN A 46 9.24 5.98 13.65
CA ASN A 46 9.46 7.43 13.76
C ASN A 46 8.24 8.17 13.16
N ILE A 47 7.04 7.91 13.70
CA ILE A 47 5.79 8.56 13.35
C ILE A 47 5.72 9.93 14.03
N ASP A 48 6.39 10.11 15.16
CA ASP A 48 6.45 11.39 15.89
C ASP A 48 7.39 12.38 15.20
N LYS A 49 6.93 12.90 14.07
CA LYS A 49 7.59 14.00 13.37
C LYS A 49 7.08 15.33 13.89
N ASN A 50 7.85 15.97 14.75
CA ASN A 50 7.43 17.19 15.45
C ASN A 50 8.25 18.43 15.04
N LYS A 51 9.32 18.25 14.25
CA LYS A 51 10.19 19.35 13.84
C LYS A 51 9.95 19.70 12.38
N LYS A 52 9.36 20.87 12.14
CA LYS A 52 9.18 21.39 10.78
C LYS A 52 10.54 21.65 10.12
N LYS A 53 10.68 21.22 8.87
CA LYS A 53 11.84 21.53 8.02
C LYS A 53 11.88 23.03 7.72
N SER A 54 13.07 23.61 7.73
CA SER A 54 13.30 24.94 7.15
C SER A 54 13.09 24.92 5.63
N GLU A 55 12.89 26.09 5.00
CA GLU A 55 12.73 26.20 3.55
C GLU A 55 13.94 25.58 2.80
N THR A 56 15.15 25.84 3.28
CA THR A 56 16.40 25.29 2.73
C THR A 56 16.44 23.77 2.83
N GLU A 57 16.09 23.21 3.99
CA GLU A 57 16.04 21.75 4.17
C GLU A 57 14.97 21.11 3.28
N TYR A 58 13.79 21.71 3.21
CA TYR A 58 12.71 21.25 2.35
C TYR A 58 13.14 21.18 0.87
N ILE A 59 13.71 22.27 0.35
CA ILE A 59 14.16 22.34 -1.05
C ILE A 59 15.27 21.31 -1.34
N ALA A 60 16.27 21.23 -0.45
CA ALA A 60 17.40 20.33 -0.65
C ALA A 60 16.97 18.85 -0.62
N ILE A 61 16.11 18.48 0.32
CA ILE A 61 15.60 17.11 0.45
C ILE A 61 14.67 16.77 -0.71
N LEU A 62 13.76 17.68 -1.09
CA LEU A 62 12.89 17.49 -2.26
C LEU A 62 13.70 17.26 -3.54
N SER A 63 14.69 18.10 -3.79
CA SER A 63 15.56 17.94 -4.96
C SER A 63 16.31 16.61 -4.91
N THR A 64 16.88 16.24 -3.76
CA THR A 64 17.60 14.97 -3.61
C THR A 64 16.68 13.76 -3.84
N ASN A 65 15.45 13.78 -3.33
CA ASN A 65 14.51 12.67 -3.48
C ASN A 65 14.02 12.48 -4.91
N LEU A 66 13.86 13.56 -5.67
CA LEU A 66 13.36 13.52 -7.05
C LEU A 66 14.47 13.33 -8.08
N PHE A 67 15.61 14.00 -7.93
CA PHE A 67 16.69 13.99 -8.92
C PHE A 67 17.88 13.10 -8.55
N GLN A 68 17.96 12.63 -7.30
CA GLN A 68 19.07 11.82 -6.77
C GLN A 68 20.45 12.49 -6.92
N LYS A 69 20.47 13.82 -7.01
CA LYS A 69 21.68 14.64 -7.10
C LYS A 69 21.57 15.83 -6.15
N PRO A 70 22.70 16.35 -5.63
CA PRO A 70 22.68 17.57 -4.83
C PRO A 70 22.24 18.75 -5.69
N LEU A 71 21.43 19.64 -5.11
CA LEU A 71 21.04 20.91 -5.73
C LEU A 71 22.19 21.91 -5.66
N SER A 72 22.38 22.72 -6.70
CA SER A 72 23.39 23.78 -6.64
C SER A 72 22.98 24.89 -5.66
N VAL A 73 23.96 25.57 -5.06
CA VAL A 73 23.69 26.70 -4.13
C VAL A 73 22.86 27.80 -4.81
N ASN A 74 23.14 28.09 -6.08
CA ASN A 74 22.43 29.11 -6.83
C ASN A 74 20.95 28.75 -7.05
N GLU A 75 20.65 27.49 -7.36
CA GLU A 75 19.26 27.03 -7.51
C GLU A 75 18.54 27.03 -6.18
N LEU A 76 19.21 26.55 -5.12
CA LEU A 76 18.65 26.54 -3.76
C LEU A 76 18.22 27.94 -3.30
N VAL A 77 19.10 28.94 -3.45
CA VAL A 77 18.80 30.33 -3.07
C VAL A 77 17.66 30.90 -3.91
N LYS A 78 17.64 30.62 -5.23
CA LYS A 78 16.56 31.06 -6.12
C LYS A 78 15.21 30.47 -5.71
N THR A 79 15.15 29.16 -5.49
CA THR A 79 13.92 28.49 -5.07
C THR A 79 13.47 28.98 -3.69
N GLN A 80 14.40 29.25 -2.78
CA GLN A 80 14.08 29.84 -1.47
C GLN A 80 13.44 31.23 -1.62
N HIS A 81 13.98 32.10 -2.48
CA HIS A 81 13.36 33.40 -2.74
C HIS A 81 11.96 33.28 -3.34
N VAL A 82 11.70 32.27 -4.19
CA VAL A 82 10.34 31.99 -4.69
C VAL A 82 9.40 31.67 -3.54
N ILE A 83 9.78 30.77 -2.64
CA ILE A 83 8.98 30.44 -1.46
C ILE A 83 8.74 31.70 -0.62
N GLN A 84 9.77 32.51 -0.36
CA GLN A 84 9.68 33.72 0.46
C GLN A 84 8.80 34.81 -0.15
N SER A 85 8.74 34.90 -1.47
CA SER A 85 7.91 35.88 -2.18
C SER A 85 6.40 35.60 -2.08
N VAL A 86 6.01 34.40 -1.64
CA VAL A 86 4.61 33.97 -1.55
C VAL A 86 4.22 33.77 -0.08
N GLY A 87 3.07 34.34 0.31
CA GLY A 87 2.52 34.18 1.66
C GLY A 87 2.00 32.76 1.92
N ASP A 88 1.31 32.17 0.94
CA ASP A 88 0.84 30.79 1.00
C ASP A 88 1.96 29.80 0.67
N LYS A 89 2.48 29.18 1.73
CA LYS A 89 3.60 28.23 1.63
C LYS A 89 3.18 26.86 1.11
N ALA A 90 1.92 26.46 1.29
CA ALA A 90 1.43 25.19 0.77
C ALA A 90 1.31 25.26 -0.75
N LEU A 91 0.66 26.32 -1.25
CA LEU A 91 0.49 26.55 -2.68
C LEU A 91 1.83 26.62 -3.43
N VAL A 92 2.80 27.41 -2.93
CA VAL A 92 4.10 27.54 -3.60
C VAL A 92 4.88 26.21 -3.58
N SER A 93 4.72 25.40 -2.53
CA SER A 93 5.34 24.07 -2.45
C SER A 93 4.79 23.14 -3.54
N GLU A 94 3.47 23.13 -3.75
CA GLU A 94 2.84 22.36 -4.83
C GLU A 94 3.29 22.82 -6.22
N ILE A 95 3.44 24.14 -6.43
CA ILE A 95 3.96 24.70 -7.68
C ILE A 95 5.40 24.25 -7.93
N ILE A 96 6.26 24.26 -6.89
CA ILE A 96 7.64 23.79 -7.00
C ILE A 96 7.67 22.29 -7.32
N ILE A 97 6.88 21.47 -6.63
CA ILE A 97 6.78 20.03 -6.90
C ILE A 97 6.34 19.80 -8.34
N SER A 98 5.28 20.48 -8.79
CA SER A 98 4.79 20.38 -10.18
C SER A 98 5.86 20.79 -11.19
N ASN A 99 6.58 21.89 -10.94
CA ASN A 99 7.69 22.31 -11.80
C ASN A 99 8.80 21.25 -11.86
N TYR A 100 9.15 20.64 -10.72
CA TYR A 100 10.14 19.59 -10.69
C TYR A 100 9.68 18.35 -11.45
N MET A 101 8.44 17.90 -11.28
CA MET A 101 7.88 16.74 -12.00
C MET A 101 7.84 16.92 -13.52
N ASN A 102 7.72 18.17 -14.00
CA ASN A 102 7.80 18.49 -15.43
C ASN A 102 9.24 18.47 -15.99
N SER A 103 10.26 18.27 -15.15
CA SER A 103 11.66 18.18 -15.58
C SER A 103 11.98 16.77 -16.09
N PRO A 104 12.67 16.63 -17.23
CA PRO A 104 13.11 15.32 -17.73
C PRO A 104 14.17 14.66 -16.84
N ASP A 105 14.77 15.41 -15.91
CA ASP A 105 15.81 14.91 -15.00
C ASP A 105 15.24 14.14 -13.81
N VAL A 106 13.92 14.15 -13.58
CA VAL A 106 13.32 13.43 -12.43
C VAL A 106 13.50 11.93 -12.60
N ILE A 107 14.00 11.29 -11.55
CA ILE A 107 14.25 9.86 -11.52
C ILE A 107 13.04 9.14 -10.93
N LEU A 108 12.16 8.69 -11.83
CA LEU A 108 11.00 7.87 -11.51
C LEU A 108 11.21 6.41 -11.94
N PRO A 109 10.71 5.42 -11.17
CA PRO A 109 10.61 4.06 -11.67
C PRO A 109 9.59 3.99 -12.81
N SER A 110 9.72 3.01 -13.70
CA SER A 110 8.70 2.77 -14.73
C SER A 110 7.43 2.18 -14.11
N ASN A 111 6.29 2.36 -14.78
CA ASN A 111 5.02 1.71 -14.40
C ASN A 111 5.18 0.20 -14.23
N ALA A 112 5.87 -0.45 -15.18
CA ALA A 112 6.12 -1.89 -15.12
C ALA A 112 6.96 -2.28 -13.90
N SER A 113 8.03 -1.54 -13.60
CA SER A 113 8.88 -1.82 -12.43
C SER A 113 8.14 -1.64 -11.11
N MET A 114 7.30 -0.62 -10.99
CA MET A 114 6.45 -0.42 -9.81
C MET A 114 5.46 -1.58 -9.63
N ARG A 115 4.82 -2.02 -10.72
CA ARG A 115 3.80 -3.08 -10.67
C ARG A 115 4.37 -4.48 -10.51
N ALA A 116 5.63 -4.69 -10.87
CA ALA A 116 6.32 -5.97 -10.68
C ALA A 116 6.46 -6.35 -9.19
N ASP A 117 6.67 -5.35 -8.32
CA ASP A 117 6.77 -5.56 -6.87
C ASP A 117 6.24 -4.33 -6.11
N LEU A 118 4.94 -4.37 -5.79
CA LEU A 118 4.27 -3.30 -5.06
C LEU A 118 4.78 -3.16 -3.61
N ASP A 119 5.11 -4.26 -2.94
CA ASP A 119 5.55 -4.21 -1.55
C ASP A 119 6.92 -3.55 -1.43
N LYS A 120 7.85 -3.90 -2.32
CA LYS A 120 9.15 -3.23 -2.42
C LYS A 120 8.98 -1.76 -2.79
N PHE A 121 8.15 -1.45 -3.80
CA PHE A 121 7.91 -0.07 -4.21
C PHE A 121 7.39 0.79 -3.05
N ILE A 122 6.37 0.32 -2.32
CA ILE A 122 5.80 1.06 -1.18
C ILE A 122 6.85 1.25 -0.08
N ASN A 123 7.63 0.22 0.26
CA ASN A 123 8.70 0.35 1.25
C ASN A 123 9.73 1.42 0.84
N ASP A 124 10.20 1.38 -0.40
CA ASP A 124 11.21 2.30 -0.91
C ASP A 124 10.68 3.74 -0.95
N LEU A 125 9.39 3.91 -1.25
CA LEU A 125 8.70 5.20 -1.26
C LEU A 125 8.67 5.81 0.16
N TYR A 126 8.21 5.05 1.15
CA TYR A 126 8.17 5.48 2.55
C TYR A 126 9.57 5.80 3.10
N LYS A 127 10.57 4.99 2.76
CA LYS A 127 11.97 5.27 3.16
C LYS A 127 12.48 6.56 2.53
N ARG A 128 12.23 6.77 1.24
CA ARG A 128 12.70 7.94 0.51
C ARG A 128 12.08 9.23 1.04
N PHE A 129 10.76 9.27 1.13
CA PHE A 129 10.05 10.51 1.47
C PHE A 129 9.91 10.71 2.98
N TYR A 130 9.67 9.62 3.73
CA TYR A 130 9.32 9.70 5.14
C TYR A 130 10.38 9.13 6.08
N VAL A 131 11.47 8.55 5.57
CA VAL A 131 12.58 8.02 6.39
C VAL A 131 12.11 6.98 7.40
N ARG A 132 11.09 6.20 7.02
CA ARG A 132 10.54 5.10 7.83
C ARG A 132 10.00 4.00 6.93
N PHE A 133 9.63 2.88 7.54
CA PHE A 133 8.80 1.88 6.88
C PHE A 133 7.31 2.26 7.00
N PRO A 134 6.47 1.84 6.05
CA PRO A 134 5.03 1.92 6.22
C PRO A 134 4.61 1.02 7.38
N THR A 135 3.55 1.41 8.08
CA THR A 135 2.79 0.48 8.91
C THR A 135 2.10 -0.57 8.05
N GLU A 136 1.72 -1.70 8.64
CA GLU A 136 1.03 -2.75 7.88
C GLU A 136 -0.32 -2.30 7.33
N LEU A 137 -1.01 -1.41 8.03
CA LEU A 137 -2.25 -0.79 7.52
C LEU A 137 -1.98 0.05 6.28
N GLU A 138 -0.97 0.93 6.32
CA GLU A 138 -0.58 1.77 5.18
C GLU A 138 -0.15 0.92 3.97
N ARG A 139 0.67 -0.11 4.21
CA ARG A 139 1.12 -1.05 3.18
C ARG A 139 -0.07 -1.75 2.52
N ALA A 140 -0.96 -2.33 3.32
CA ALA A 140 -2.13 -3.03 2.83
C ALA A 140 -3.06 -2.10 2.05
N TRP A 141 -3.30 -0.89 2.55
CA TRP A 141 -4.14 0.10 1.87
C TRP A 141 -3.55 0.49 0.52
N PHE A 142 -2.29 0.90 0.47
CA PHE A 142 -1.64 1.32 -0.78
C PHE A 142 -1.57 0.19 -1.80
N LYS A 143 -1.25 -1.03 -1.35
CA LYS A 143 -1.22 -2.20 -2.22
C LYS A 143 -2.59 -2.45 -2.87
N ASN A 144 -3.66 -2.47 -2.08
CA ASN A 144 -5.02 -2.66 -2.58
C ASN A 144 -5.43 -1.51 -3.52
N TYR A 145 -5.12 -0.27 -3.17
CA TYR A 145 -5.42 0.90 -3.99
C TYR A 145 -4.72 0.83 -5.36
N LEU A 146 -3.43 0.50 -5.39
CA LEU A 146 -2.64 0.43 -6.61
C LEU A 146 -3.02 -0.77 -7.51
N GLN A 147 -3.52 -1.85 -6.91
CA GLN A 147 -4.09 -2.98 -7.66
C GLN A 147 -5.44 -2.63 -8.28
N ALA A 148 -6.30 -1.91 -7.54
CA ALA A 148 -7.61 -1.49 -8.02
C ALA A 148 -7.53 -0.35 -9.07
N ASN A 149 -6.45 0.43 -9.07
CA ASN A 149 -6.30 1.61 -9.92
C ASN A 149 -5.05 1.49 -10.82
N PRO A 150 -5.11 0.72 -11.93
CA PRO A 150 -3.95 0.46 -12.77
C PRO A 150 -3.36 1.72 -13.41
N ASN A 151 -4.17 2.76 -13.63
CA ASN A 151 -3.78 4.01 -14.28
C ASN A 151 -3.00 4.97 -13.36
N VAL A 152 -2.90 4.68 -12.06
CA VAL A 152 -2.10 5.50 -11.13
C VAL A 152 -0.63 5.30 -11.42
N THR A 153 0.05 6.37 -11.84
CA THR A 153 1.47 6.33 -12.24
C THR A 153 2.42 6.64 -11.07
N PRO A 154 3.71 6.26 -11.16
CA PRO A 154 4.74 6.64 -10.21
C PRO A 154 4.84 8.15 -10.02
N GLU A 155 4.66 8.93 -11.08
CA GLU A 155 4.66 10.40 -11.02
C GLU A 155 3.57 10.93 -10.08
N LEU A 156 2.33 10.42 -10.20
CA LEU A 156 1.22 10.82 -9.34
C LEU A 156 1.51 10.48 -7.87
N ILE A 157 2.07 9.30 -7.62
CA ILE A 157 2.41 8.83 -6.27
C ILE A 157 3.56 9.68 -5.69
N TYR A 158 4.63 9.92 -6.45
CA TYR A 158 5.76 10.72 -5.99
C TYR A 158 5.31 12.16 -5.70
N THR A 159 4.42 12.71 -6.52
CA THR A 159 3.80 14.02 -6.29
C THR A 159 3.02 14.05 -5.00
N SER A 160 2.14 13.06 -4.75
CA SER A 160 1.33 13.01 -3.53
C SER A 160 2.18 12.84 -2.26
N PHE A 161 3.27 12.07 -2.34
CA PHE A 161 4.19 11.90 -1.20
C PHE A 161 5.02 13.16 -0.94
N SER A 162 5.42 13.87 -2.00
CA SER A 162 6.14 15.14 -1.88
C SER A 162 5.25 16.26 -1.33
N ALA A 163 3.94 16.21 -1.58
CA ALA A 163 2.95 17.19 -1.14
C ALA A 163 2.35 16.90 0.24
N SER A 164 2.65 15.74 0.84
CA SER A 164 2.10 15.35 2.14
C SER A 164 2.62 16.25 3.27
N ASP A 165 1.76 16.55 4.24
CA ASP A 165 2.18 17.21 5.48
C ASP A 165 3.31 16.47 6.18
N GLU A 166 3.28 15.13 6.22
CA GLU A 166 4.34 14.33 6.85
C GLU A 166 5.72 14.61 6.23
N TYR A 167 5.74 14.95 4.93
CA TYR A 167 6.96 15.29 4.23
C TYR A 167 7.61 16.60 4.72
N LEU A 168 6.84 17.49 5.35
CA LEU A 168 7.32 18.78 5.85
C LEU A 168 8.03 18.68 7.20
N PHE A 169 8.00 17.53 7.87
CA PHE A 169 8.54 17.36 9.22
C PHE A 169 9.64 16.29 9.28
N TYR A 170 10.54 16.42 10.24
CA TYR A 170 11.46 15.37 10.68
C TYR A 170 10.89 14.60 11.84
#